data_AF-A0A5C9EID9-F1
#
_entry.id   AF-A0A5C9EID9-F1
#
_cell.length_a   1.000
_cell.length_b   1.000
_cell.length_c   1.000
_cell.angle_alpha   90.00
_cell.angle_beta   90.00
_cell.angle_gamma   90.00
#
_symmetry.space_group_name_H-M   'P 1'
#
loop_
_entity.id
_entity.type
_entity.pdbx_description
1 polymer ?
#
loop_
_entity_poly.entity_id
_entity_poly.type
_entity_poly.pdbx_seq_one_letter_code
_entity_poly.pdbx_strand_id
1 'polypeptide(L)'
;MNDKQKGPSIPLRDDWPIKYALLFGWKFGESKDISEIVKKLKGYHFYVRIYRNLIVTASRQNSQVIFVLRKENIQGGTLLIIQTNQGRYRFNKIKNIGMKMYANRLGIRIDESKLIPDETG
;
A
#
# COMPACT_ATOMS: atom_id res chain seq x y z
N MET A 1 14.02 4.33 -27.03
CA MET A 1 13.40 3.18 -26.31
C MET A 1 12.48 3.74 -25.24
N ASN A 2 11.17 3.67 -25.46
CA ASN A 2 10.17 4.28 -24.58
C ASN A 2 9.56 3.17 -23.70
N ASP A 3 10.19 2.90 -22.56
CA ASP A 3 9.71 1.91 -21.60
C ASP A 3 8.52 2.48 -20.81
N LYS A 4 7.38 2.62 -21.49
CA LYS A 4 6.08 2.76 -20.82
C LYS A 4 5.76 1.40 -20.23
N GLN A 5 6.37 1.08 -19.08
CA GLN A 5 6.08 -0.11 -18.30
C GLN A 5 4.58 -0.19 -18.05
N LYS A 6 3.95 -1.14 -18.74
CA LYS A 6 2.51 -1.31 -18.85
C LYS A 6 1.95 -1.65 -17.47
N GLY A 7 0.75 -1.14 -17.17
CA GLY A 7 -0.07 -1.67 -16.08
C GLY A 7 -0.38 -3.16 -16.31
N PRO A 8 -1.21 -3.79 -15.46
CA PRO A 8 -1.55 -5.22 -15.62
C PRO A 8 -1.95 -5.53 -17.06
N SER A 9 -1.45 -6.65 -17.58
CA SER A 9 -1.64 -7.11 -18.96
C SER A 9 -3.07 -7.58 -19.24
N ILE A 10 -3.87 -7.76 -18.19
CA ILE A 10 -5.23 -8.28 -18.23
C ILE A 10 -6.21 -7.10 -18.11
N PRO A 11 -7.20 -6.97 -19.01
CA PRO A 11 -8.22 -5.93 -18.91
C PRO A 11 -9.00 -6.09 -17.61
N LEU A 12 -9.06 -5.01 -16.84
CA LEU A 12 -9.84 -4.94 -15.62
C LEU A 12 -11.32 -5.15 -15.98
N ARG A 13 -11.95 -6.19 -15.43
CA ARG A 13 -13.40 -6.34 -15.55
C ARG A 13 -14.07 -5.36 -14.60
N ASP A 14 -15.08 -4.64 -15.09
CA ASP A 14 -15.79 -3.61 -14.31
C ASP A 14 -16.54 -4.19 -13.10
N ASP A 15 -16.85 -5.50 -13.11
CA ASP A 15 -17.49 -6.23 -12.02
C ASP A 15 -16.54 -6.70 -10.91
N TRP A 16 -15.22 -6.66 -11.13
CA TRP A 16 -14.25 -7.13 -10.16
C TRP A 16 -14.07 -6.10 -9.02
N PRO A 17 -14.08 -6.48 -7.73
CA PRO A 17 -14.04 -5.51 -6.63
C PRO A 17 -12.67 -4.82 -6.46
N ILE A 18 -11.61 -5.40 -7.01
CA ILE A 18 -10.22 -4.94 -6.89
C ILE A 18 -9.69 -4.46 -8.24
N LYS A 19 -9.34 -3.18 -8.33
CA LYS A 19 -8.73 -2.62 -9.52
C LYS A 19 -7.24 -2.93 -9.61
N TYR A 20 -6.52 -2.78 -8.49
CA TYR A 20 -5.08 -3.03 -8.44
C TYR A 20 -4.71 -3.59 -7.07
N ALA A 21 -3.83 -4.59 -7.05
CA ALA A 21 -3.11 -5.04 -5.88
C ALA A 21 -1.60 -4.86 -6.14
N LEU A 22 -0.89 -4.24 -5.19
CA LEU A 22 0.55 -4.06 -5.26
C LEU A 22 1.16 -4.49 -3.92
N LEU A 23 2.09 -5.43 -3.96
CA LEU A 23 2.84 -5.87 -2.78
C LEU A 23 4.23 -5.26 -2.79
N PHE A 24 4.64 -4.69 -1.66
CA PHE A 24 5.97 -4.14 -1.44
C PHE A 24 6.59 -4.70 -0.16
N GLY A 25 7.91 -4.73 -0.08
CA GLY A 25 8.60 -4.80 1.20
C GLY A 25 8.58 -3.44 1.90
N TRP A 26 8.60 -3.45 3.23
CA TRP A 26 8.86 -2.23 4.00
C TRP A 26 9.77 -2.51 5.20
N LYS A 27 10.46 -1.46 5.64
CA LYS A 27 11.29 -1.45 6.85
C LYS A 27 10.99 -0.22 7.70
N PHE A 28 11.24 -0.34 9.00
CA PHE A 28 11.27 0.82 9.89
C PHE A 28 12.25 1.87 9.38
N GLY A 29 11.89 3.14 9.58
CA GLY A 29 12.66 4.31 9.18
C GLY A 29 12.75 5.26 10.37
N GLU A 30 12.05 6.38 10.28
CA GLU A 30 11.87 7.29 11.43
C GLU A 30 11.02 6.65 12.53
N SER A 31 9.99 5.88 12.14
CA SER A 31 9.21 5.10 13.09
C SER A 31 10.01 3.89 13.54
N LYS A 32 10.06 3.65 14.84
CA LYS A 32 10.87 2.58 15.45
C LYS A 32 10.08 1.32 15.78
N ASP A 33 8.75 1.45 15.89
CA ASP A 33 7.86 0.35 16.18
C ASP A 33 6.45 0.55 15.59
N ILE A 34 5.60 -0.46 15.79
CA ILE A 34 4.22 -0.48 15.32
C ILE A 34 3.35 0.56 16.03
N SER A 35 3.61 0.84 17.30
CA SER A 35 2.85 1.81 18.09
C SER A 35 3.02 3.22 17.53
N GLU A 36 4.23 3.61 17.12
CA GLU A 36 4.50 4.88 16.44
C GLU A 36 3.80 4.97 15.08
N ILE A 37 3.81 3.89 14.30
CA ILE A 37 3.08 3.82 13.02
C ILE A 37 1.58 4.04 13.26
N VAL A 38 0.99 3.37 14.25
CA VAL A 38 -0.42 3.49 14.59
C VAL A 38 -0.76 4.90 15.07
N LYS A 39 0.11 5.52 15.88
CA LYS A 39 -0.05 6.90 16.34
C LYS A 39 -0.07 7.87 15.15
N LYS A 40 0.86 7.73 14.20
CA LYS A 40 0.91 8.54 12.97
C LYS A 40 -0.33 8.33 12.10
N LEU A 41 -0.76 7.09 11.88
CA LEU A 41 -1.99 6.78 11.13
C LEU A 41 -3.23 7.48 11.70
N LYS A 42 -3.40 7.43 13.03
CA LYS A 42 -4.50 8.12 13.71
C LYS A 42 -4.39 9.63 13.56
N GLY A 43 -3.18 10.19 13.68
CA GLY A 43 -2.91 11.62 13.48
C GLY A 43 -3.24 12.12 12.07
N TYR A 44 -3.03 11.28 11.05
CA TYR A 44 -3.42 11.58 9.65
C TYR A 44 -4.87 11.17 9.31
N HIS A 45 -5.71 10.93 10.32
CA HIS A 45 -7.13 10.60 10.17
C HIS A 45 -7.41 9.36 9.29
N PHE A 46 -6.59 8.32 9.39
CA PHE A 46 -6.90 7.03 8.79
C PHE A 46 -7.87 6.22 9.66
N TYR A 47 -8.72 5.42 9.03
CA TYR A 47 -9.34 4.28 9.71
C TYR A 47 -8.27 3.23 9.96
N VAL A 48 -8.17 2.71 11.19
CA VAL A 48 -7.16 1.71 11.55
C VAL A 48 -7.85 0.51 12.19
N ARG A 49 -7.47 -0.68 11.75
CA ARG A 49 -7.76 -1.97 12.39
C ARG A 49 -6.44 -2.70 12.60
N ILE A 50 -6.25 -3.22 13.81
CA ILE A 50 -5.02 -3.95 14.18
C ILE A 50 -5.45 -5.36 14.56
N TYR A 51 -4.77 -6.35 13.99
CA TYR A 51 -4.98 -7.76 14.31
C TYR A 51 -3.63 -8.48 14.33
N ARG A 52 -3.16 -8.87 15.52
CA ARG A 52 -1.83 -9.46 15.72
C ARG A 52 -0.74 -8.58 15.10
N ASN A 53 -0.09 -9.05 14.03
CA ASN A 53 0.96 -8.35 13.30
C ASN A 53 0.47 -7.64 12.03
N LEU A 54 -0.85 -7.51 11.85
CA LEU A 54 -1.48 -6.86 10.71
C LEU A 54 -2.09 -5.51 11.11
N ILE A 55 -1.86 -4.49 10.29
CA ILE A 55 -2.56 -3.21 10.34
C ILE A 55 -3.28 -3.04 9.01
N VAL A 56 -4.61 -2.96 9.05
CA VAL A 56 -5.44 -2.63 7.89
C VAL A 56 -5.92 -1.20 8.04
N THR A 57 -5.71 -0.40 7.00
CA THR A 57 -5.96 1.03 7.08
C THR A 57 -6.38 1.64 5.76
N ALA A 58 -7.21 2.68 5.83
CA ALA A 58 -7.70 3.42 4.68
C ALA A 58 -7.88 4.90 5.07
N SER A 59 -7.64 5.79 4.11
CA SER A 59 -7.87 7.23 4.35
C SER A 59 -9.36 7.50 4.52
N ARG A 60 -9.74 8.33 5.50
CA ARG A 60 -11.14 8.79 5.64
C ARG A 60 -11.65 9.55 4.41
N GLN A 61 -10.77 10.29 3.74
CA GLN A 61 -11.11 11.07 2.56
C GLN A 61 -11.11 10.25 1.28
N ASN A 62 -10.41 9.11 1.28
CA ASN A 62 -10.34 8.22 0.13
C ASN A 62 -10.19 6.78 0.58
N SER A 63 -11.32 6.17 0.95
CA SER A 63 -11.42 4.79 1.39
C SER A 63 -11.31 3.77 0.25
N GLN A 64 -11.20 4.24 -0.99
CA GLN A 64 -11.08 3.39 -2.18
C GLN A 64 -9.70 2.74 -2.28
N VAL A 65 -8.73 3.18 -1.48
CA VAL A 65 -7.40 2.59 -1.34
C VAL A 65 -7.22 2.07 0.08
N ILE A 66 -6.98 0.77 0.19
CA ILE A 66 -6.73 0.06 1.44
C ILE A 66 -5.24 -0.30 1.48
N PHE A 67 -4.61 -0.02 2.61
CA PHE A 67 -3.24 -0.41 2.91
C PHE A 67 -3.28 -1.49 3.98
N VAL A 68 -2.54 -2.58 3.76
CA VAL A 68 -2.37 -3.65 4.72
C VAL A 68 -0.88 -3.79 5.01
N LEU A 69 -0.48 -3.47 6.24
CA LEU A 69 0.89 -3.65 6.72
C LEU A 69 0.94 -4.90 7.56
N ARG A 70 1.79 -5.84 7.17
CA ARG A 70 2.14 -7.00 7.98
C ARG A 70 3.56 -6.83 8.49
N LYS A 71 3.76 -6.91 9.80
CA LYS A 71 5.09 -7.04 10.40
C LYS A 71 5.48 -8.50 10.40
N GLU A 72 6.59 -8.84 9.78
CA GLU A 72 7.07 -10.22 9.65
C GLU A 72 8.29 -10.48 10.53
N ASN A 73 9.13 -9.46 10.72
CA ASN A 73 10.35 -9.56 11.53
C ASN A 73 10.64 -8.25 12.27
N ILE A 74 11.82 -8.14 12.89
CA ILE A 74 12.22 -6.96 13.66
C ILE A 74 12.48 -5.73 12.79
N GLN A 75 12.84 -5.91 11.52
CA GLN A 75 13.17 -4.81 10.61
C GLN A 75 11.94 -4.25 9.90
N GLY A 76 10.91 -5.07 9.67
CA GLY A 76 9.69 -4.67 8.96
C GLY A 76 8.87 -5.87 8.47
N GLY A 77 8.40 -5.79 7.22
CA GLY A 77 7.60 -6.85 6.60
C GLY A 77 7.03 -6.45 5.24
N THR A 78 5.75 -6.74 5.03
CA THR A 78 5.07 -6.53 3.74
C THR A 78 3.99 -5.44 3.82
N LEU A 79 3.88 -4.66 2.74
CA LEU A 79 2.86 -3.66 2.52
C LEU A 79 2.08 -4.03 1.27
N LEU A 80 0.81 -4.40 1.44
CA LEU A 80 -0.12 -4.59 0.35
C LEU A 80 -0.96 -3.32 0.19
N ILE A 81 -1.02 -2.81 -1.04
CA ILE A 81 -1.86 -1.68 -1.42
C ILE A 81 -2.93 -2.21 -2.37
N ILE A 82 -4.18 -2.05 -1.97
CA ILE A 82 -5.35 -2.48 -2.73
C ILE A 82 -6.12 -1.23 -3.13
N GLN A 83 -6.28 -1.02 -4.42
CA GLN A 83 -7.29 -0.08 -4.91
C GLN A 83 -8.52 -0.86 -5.33
N THR A 84 -9.67 -0.49 -4.77
CA THR A 84 -10.99 -1.02 -5.17
C THR A 84 -11.39 -0.53 -6.56
N ASN A 85 -12.37 -1.18 -7.20
CA ASN A 85 -12.88 -0.77 -8.51
C ASN A 85 -13.51 0.63 -8.53
N GLN A 86 -14.00 1.13 -7.39
CA GLN A 86 -14.46 2.51 -7.24
C GLN A 86 -13.31 3.53 -7.29
N GLY A 87 -12.06 3.06 -7.19
CA GLY A 87 -10.85 3.87 -7.19
C GLY A 87 -10.55 4.55 -8.53
N ARG A 88 -10.31 5.87 -8.46
CA ARG A 88 -9.95 6.70 -9.63
C ARG A 88 -8.46 6.75 -9.99
N TYR A 89 -7.55 6.25 -9.14
CA TYR A 89 -6.13 6.36 -9.45
C TYR A 89 -5.69 5.34 -10.51
N ARG A 90 -4.76 5.76 -11.35
CA ARG A 90 -4.06 4.87 -12.28
C ARG A 90 -2.96 4.12 -11.55
N PHE A 91 -2.62 2.92 -12.01
CA PHE A 91 -1.56 2.07 -11.45
C PHE A 91 -0.28 2.84 -11.09
N ASN A 92 0.30 3.59 -12.04
CA ASN A 92 1.54 4.35 -11.82
C ASN A 92 1.41 5.45 -10.75
N LYS A 93 0.21 6.01 -10.55
CA LYS A 93 0.00 6.99 -9.48
C LYS A 93 0.04 6.34 -8.11
N ILE A 94 -0.49 5.13 -7.96
CA ILE A 94 -0.39 4.35 -6.72
C ILE A 94 1.07 3.94 -6.50
N LYS A 95 1.69 3.30 -7.50
CA LYS A 95 3.06 2.77 -7.46
C LYS A 95 4.08 3.86 -7.14
N ASN A 96 4.07 4.98 -7.85
CA ASN A 96 5.16 5.95 -7.80
C ASN A 96 4.95 7.08 -6.79
N ILE A 97 3.69 7.40 -6.45
CA ILE A 97 3.36 8.59 -5.64
C ILE A 97 2.65 8.18 -4.37
N GLY A 98 1.52 7.47 -4.48
CA GLY A 98 0.67 7.10 -3.35
C GLY A 98 1.42 6.29 -2.29
N MET A 99 2.17 5.29 -2.72
CA MET A 99 3.03 4.47 -1.87
C MET A 99 4.05 5.33 -1.10
N LYS A 100 4.77 6.24 -1.78
CA LYS A 100 5.81 7.06 -1.15
C LYS A 100 5.23 8.05 -0.14
N MET A 101 4.13 8.70 -0.49
CA MET A 101 3.42 9.61 0.43
C MET A 101 2.95 8.86 1.68
N TYR A 102 2.42 7.66 1.50
CA TYR A 102 1.98 6.82 2.60
C TYR A 102 3.16 6.41 3.49
N ALA A 103 4.25 5.92 2.90
CA ALA A 103 5.46 5.53 3.62
C ALA A 103 6.06 6.68 4.45
N ASN A 104 6.16 7.88 3.85
CA ASN A 104 6.68 9.08 4.52
C ASN A 104 5.82 9.47 5.72
N ARG A 105 4.48 9.46 5.58
CA ARG A 105 3.57 9.75 6.70
C ARG A 105 3.76 8.78 7.86
N LEU A 106 4.11 7.54 7.56
CA LEU A 106 4.33 6.51 8.56
C LEU A 106 5.77 6.43 9.04
N GLY A 107 6.69 7.21 8.49
CA GLY A 107 8.12 7.10 8.82
C GLY A 107 8.69 5.71 8.52
N ILE A 108 8.21 5.04 7.47
CA ILE A 108 8.74 3.74 7.01
C ILE A 108 9.44 3.91 5.66
N ARG A 109 10.31 2.96 5.32
CA ARG A 109 10.99 2.89 4.02
C ARG A 109 10.42 1.75 3.22
N ILE A 110 10.25 1.96 1.92
CA ILE A 110 9.72 0.94 1.01
C ILE A 110 10.88 0.30 0.26
N ASP A 111 10.83 -1.01 0.18
CA ASP A 111 11.75 -1.83 -0.59
C ASP A 111 11.10 -2.15 -1.95
N GLU A 112 11.37 -1.30 -2.94
CA GLU A 112 10.81 -1.43 -4.30
C GLU A 112 11.35 -2.66 -5.04
N SER A 113 12.47 -3.27 -4.58
CA SER A 113 13.01 -4.52 -5.16
C SER A 113 12.09 -5.72 -4.94
N LYS A 114 11.16 -5.60 -3.98
CA LYS A 114 10.14 -6.61 -3.66
C LYS A 114 8.78 -6.26 -4.25
N LEU A 115 8.73 -5.35 -5.23
CA LEU A 115 7.49 -5.10 -5.96
C LEU A 115 7.15 -6.37 -6.73
N ILE A 116 6.13 -7.06 -6.24
CA ILE A 116 5.43 -8.09 -7.01
C ILE A 116 4.17 -7.38 -7.51
N PRO A 117 4.16 -6.90 -8.77
CA PRO A 117 2.91 -6.48 -9.38
C PRO A 117 1.99 -7.71 -9.46
N ASP A 118 0.68 -7.49 -9.53
CA ASP A 118 -0.28 -8.57 -9.72
C ASP A 118 0.15 -9.46 -10.92
N GLU A 119 0.71 -10.63 -10.61
CA GLU A 119 1.03 -11.66 -11.59
C GLU A 119 -0.09 -12.69 -11.49
N THR A 120 -0.88 -12.77 -12.58
CA THR A 120 -1.94 -13.74 -12.87
C THR A 120 -3.31 -13.52 -12.21
N GLY A 121 -4.44 -13.68 -12.92
CA GLY A 121 -4.65 -14.39 -14.19
C GLY A 121 -5.90 -13.98 -14.97
#